data_AF-A0A658NNU1-F1
#
_entry.id   AF-A0A658NNU1-F1
#
_cell.length_a   1.000
_cell.length_b   1.000
_cell.length_c   1.000
_cell.angle_alpha   90.00
_cell.angle_beta   90.00
_cell.angle_gamma   90.00
#
_symmetry.space_group_name_H-M   'P 1'
#
loop_
_entity.id
_entity.type
_entity.pdbx_description
1 polymer ?
#
loop_
_entity_poly.entity_id
_entity_poly.type
_entity_poly.pdbx_seq_one_letter_code
_entity_poly.pdbx_strand_id
1 'polypeptide(L)'
;NALRGEPNVQGSTDHCILYGNLPGYLKMLNTSCPDLKTYLEHYTPKCNDPQSANFYINYPKFTVSFLKAMYGDAATPENEFGYNWL
;
A
#
# COMPACT_ATOMS: atom_id res chain seq x y z
N ASN A 1 -13.19 10.34 21.72
CA ASN A 1 -12.42 11.11 20.72
C ASN A 1 -11.01 10.56 20.62
N ALA A 2 -10.46 10.49 19.41
CA ALA A 2 -9.05 10.16 19.19
C ALA A 2 -8.27 11.47 18.94
N LEU A 3 -7.89 12.17 20.01
CA LEU A 3 -7.08 13.38 19.92
C LEU A 3 -5.61 12.97 19.74
N ARG A 4 -4.96 13.53 18.73
CA ARG A 4 -3.53 13.26 18.48
C ARG A 4 -2.68 14.01 19.52
N GLY A 5 -1.55 13.39 19.88
CA GLY A 5 -0.61 13.92 20.86
C GLY A 5 0.48 14.77 20.20
N GLU A 6 1.55 14.12 19.75
CA GLU A 6 2.69 14.82 19.14
C GLU A 6 2.27 15.65 17.92
N PRO A 7 2.93 16.81 17.66
CA PRO A 7 2.53 17.76 16.61
C PRO A 7 2.33 17.14 15.22
N ASN A 8 3.04 16.05 14.92
CA ASN A 8 2.92 15.35 13.65
C ASN A 8 2.79 13.82 13.78
N VAL A 9 2.26 13.30 14.91
CA VAL A 9 2.06 11.83 15.03
C VAL A 9 1.13 11.29 13.94
N GLN A 10 0.19 12.10 13.45
CA GLN A 10 -0.67 11.72 12.34
C GLN A 10 0.14 11.61 11.05
N GLY A 11 0.91 12.64 10.70
CA GLY A 11 1.74 12.62 9.49
C GLY A 11 2.83 11.55 9.53
N SER A 12 3.43 11.27 10.70
CA SER A 12 4.38 10.17 10.86
C SER A 12 3.72 8.80 10.70
N THR A 13 2.44 8.68 11.08
CA THR A 13 1.65 7.47 10.83
C THR A 13 1.31 7.35 9.34
N ASP A 14 0.92 8.46 8.68
CA ASP A 14 0.61 8.51 7.25
C ASP A 14 1.83 8.13 6.39
N HIS A 15 3.02 8.58 6.78
CA HIS A 15 4.31 8.25 6.15
C HIS A 15 4.91 6.94 6.68
N CYS A 16 4.20 6.24 7.56
CA CYS A 16 4.58 4.92 8.05
C CYS A 16 6.00 4.86 8.63
N ILE A 17 6.30 5.78 9.55
CA ILE A 17 7.43 5.65 10.49
C ILE A 17 7.05 4.61 11.56
N LEU A 18 6.64 3.42 11.10
CA LEU A 18 6.08 2.29 11.84
C LEU A 18 6.48 1.01 11.09
N TYR A 19 6.94 -0.02 11.80
CA TYR A 19 7.45 -1.26 11.17
C TYR A 19 6.43 -2.02 10.30
N GLY A 20 5.14 -1.94 10.61
CA GLY A 20 4.13 -2.82 10.01
C GLY A 20 3.47 -2.33 8.72
N ASN A 21 3.77 -1.12 8.25
CA ASN A 21 3.06 -0.49 7.13
C ASN A 21 4.03 0.20 6.16
N LEU A 22 3.56 0.39 4.93
CA LEU A 22 4.13 1.27 3.91
C LEU A 22 3.29 2.56 3.83
N PRO A 23 3.87 3.69 3.37
CA PRO A 23 3.20 4.99 3.30
C PRO A 23 1.79 4.93 2.69
N GLY A 24 0.87 5.73 3.23
CA GLY A 24 -0.53 5.73 2.83
C GLY A 24 -1.33 4.54 3.35
N TYR A 25 -0.90 3.94 4.48
CA TYR A 25 -1.52 2.77 5.11
C TYR A 25 -1.52 1.49 4.26
N LEU A 26 -0.60 1.41 3.28
CA LEU A 26 -0.33 0.19 2.55
C LEU A 26 0.27 -0.85 3.50
N LYS A 27 -0.02 -2.12 3.28
CA LYS A 27 0.47 -3.25 4.07
C LYS A 27 1.94 -3.53 3.75
N MET A 28 2.74 -3.77 4.79
CA MET A 28 4.10 -4.27 4.63
C MET A 28 4.09 -5.62 3.92
N LEU A 29 5.15 -5.89 3.15
CA LEU A 29 5.33 -7.18 2.50
C LEU A 29 5.53 -8.27 3.55
N ASN A 30 5.11 -9.49 3.20
CA ASN A 30 5.38 -10.67 3.99
C ASN A 30 5.76 -11.84 3.07
N THR A 31 6.33 -12.89 3.65
CA THR A 31 6.81 -14.06 2.90
C THR A 31 5.71 -14.85 2.19
N SER A 32 4.44 -14.62 2.52
CA SER A 32 3.30 -15.24 1.82
C SER A 32 2.88 -14.52 0.53
N CYS A 33 3.45 -13.34 0.26
CA CYS A 33 3.20 -12.57 -0.97
C CYS A 33 4.49 -12.47 -1.81
N PRO A 34 4.88 -13.54 -2.52
CA PRO A 34 6.17 -13.60 -3.21
C PRO A 34 6.26 -12.72 -4.47
N ASP A 35 5.13 -12.26 -4.99
CA ASP A 35 5.02 -11.44 -6.19
C ASP A 35 3.94 -10.37 -6.02
N LEU A 36 3.97 -9.34 -6.87
CA LEU A 36 3.08 -8.19 -6.74
C LEU A 36 1.63 -8.61 -6.94
N LYS A 37 1.37 -9.57 -7.82
CA LYS A 37 0.01 -10.06 -8.08
C LYS A 37 -0.60 -10.67 -6.82
N THR A 38 0.11 -11.58 -6.17
CA THR A 38 -0.33 -12.27 -4.95
C THR A 38 -0.56 -11.26 -3.82
N TYR A 39 0.35 -10.28 -3.68
CA TYR A 39 0.19 -9.17 -2.74
C TYR A 39 -1.11 -8.38 -2.98
N LEU A 40 -1.35 -7.97 -4.22
CA LEU A 40 -2.52 -7.19 -4.59
C LEU A 40 -3.82 -7.98 -4.41
N GLU A 41 -3.84 -9.27 -4.78
CA GLU A 41 -5.00 -10.14 -4.57
C GLU A 41 -5.30 -10.36 -3.09
N HIS A 42 -4.26 -10.48 -2.26
CA HIS A 42 -4.40 -10.68 -0.82
C HIS A 42 -4.93 -9.43 -0.11
N TYR A 43 -4.45 -8.24 -0.48
CA TYR A 43 -4.77 -6.99 0.23
C TYR A 43 -5.86 -6.13 -0.41
N THR A 44 -6.31 -6.44 -1.63
CA THR A 44 -7.45 -5.74 -2.24
C THR A 44 -8.76 -6.35 -1.74
N PRO A 45 -9.56 -5.64 -0.93
CA PRO A 45 -10.81 -6.15 -0.42
C PRO A 45 -11.85 -6.32 -1.54
N LYS A 46 -12.61 -7.41 -1.46
CA LYS A 46 -13.77 -7.67 -2.31
C LYS A 46 -15.04 -7.38 -1.53
N CYS A 47 -16.01 -6.75 -2.18
CA CYS A 47 -17.33 -6.48 -1.60
C CYS A 47 -18.39 -6.84 -2.62
N ASN A 48 -19.41 -7.59 -2.19
CA ASN A 48 -20.52 -8.03 -3.05
C ASN A 48 -21.75 -7.12 -2.96
N ASP A 49 -21.72 -6.11 -2.08
CA ASP A 49 -22.79 -5.13 -1.97
C ASP A 49 -22.62 -4.07 -3.08
N PRO A 50 -23.57 -3.96 -4.03
CA PRO A 50 -23.47 -3.00 -5.13
C PRO A 50 -23.55 -1.53 -4.68
N GLN A 51 -23.99 -1.25 -3.45
CA GLN A 51 -24.04 0.11 -2.89
C GLN A 51 -22.77 0.47 -2.09
N SER A 52 -21.89 -0.51 -1.83
CA SER A 52 -20.65 -0.26 -1.11
C SER A 52 -19.65 0.49 -2.00
N ALA A 53 -19.15 1.62 -1.50
CA ALA A 53 -18.08 2.34 -2.19
C ALA A 53 -16.79 1.52 -2.29
N ASN A 54 -16.56 0.59 -1.34
CA ASN A 54 -15.36 -0.25 -1.22
C ASN A 54 -14.09 0.43 -1.75
N PHE A 55 -13.74 1.62 -1.25
CA PHE A 55 -12.76 2.49 -1.93
C PHE A 55 -11.37 1.84 -2.05
N TYR A 56 -11.03 0.95 -1.12
CA TYR A 56 -9.83 0.12 -1.15
C TYR A 56 -9.81 -0.91 -2.29
N ILE A 57 -10.86 -1.07 -3.10
CA ILE A 57 -10.76 -1.76 -4.40
C ILE A 57 -9.72 -1.11 -5.32
N ASN A 58 -9.39 0.17 -5.08
CA ASN A 58 -8.34 0.90 -5.77
C ASN A 58 -6.93 0.63 -5.22
N TYR A 59 -6.76 -0.28 -4.26
CA TYR A 59 -5.46 -0.61 -3.66
C TYR A 59 -4.33 -0.84 -4.70
N PRO A 60 -4.55 -1.55 -5.83
CA PRO A 60 -3.53 -1.68 -6.87
C PRO A 60 -3.02 -0.36 -7.43
N LYS A 61 -3.89 0.65 -7.58
CA LYS A 61 -3.50 1.97 -8.08
C LYS A 61 -2.58 2.66 -7.08
N PHE A 62 -2.88 2.54 -5.79
CA PHE A 62 -2.08 3.15 -4.73
C PHE A 62 -0.71 2.47 -4.62
N THR A 63 -0.67 1.14 -4.61
CA THR A 63 0.59 0.37 -4.54
C THR A 63 1.51 0.67 -5.71
N VAL A 64 1.02 0.61 -6.95
CA VAL A 64 1.86 0.89 -8.14
C VAL A 64 2.33 2.35 -8.15
N SER A 65 1.46 3.29 -7.74
CA SER A 65 1.86 4.71 -7.64
C SER A 65 2.95 4.91 -6.60
N PHE A 66 2.86 4.23 -5.45
CA PHE A 66 3.89 4.26 -4.42
C PHE A 66 5.21 3.69 -4.93
N LEU A 67 5.20 2.51 -5.56
CA LEU A 67 6.39 1.89 -6.13
C LEU A 67 7.06 2.79 -7.19
N LYS A 68 6.27 3.43 -8.05
CA LYS A 68 6.77 4.42 -9.00
C LYS A 68 7.33 5.67 -8.33
N ALA A 69 6.74 6.13 -7.23
CA ALA A 69 7.29 7.25 -6.46
C ALA A 69 8.63 6.89 -5.80
N MET A 70 8.82 5.63 -5.39
CA MET A 70 10.06 5.14 -4.79
C MET A 70 11.20 4.97 -5.79
N TYR A 71 10.90 4.43 -6.98
CA TYR A 71 11.93 3.95 -7.90
C TYR A 71 11.95 4.67 -9.27
N GLY A 72 11.03 5.60 -9.51
CA GLY A 72 10.99 6.40 -10.73
C GLY A 72 10.94 5.56 -12.01
N ASP A 73 11.82 5.87 -12.96
CA ASP A 73 11.90 5.17 -14.25
C ASP A 73 12.27 3.68 -14.14
N ALA A 74 12.88 3.27 -13.02
CA ALA A 74 13.23 1.88 -12.78
C ALA A 74 12.00 1.01 -12.40
N ALA A 75 10.87 1.63 -12.01
CA ALA A 75 9.61 0.94 -11.74
C ALA A 75 8.85 0.66 -13.05
N THR A 76 9.15 -0.50 -13.64
CA THR A 76 8.57 -0.95 -14.91
C THR A 76 7.59 -2.11 -14.72
N PRO A 77 6.62 -2.34 -15.62
CA PRO A 77 5.76 -3.51 -15.52
C PRO A 77 6.53 -4.85 -15.52
N GLU A 78 7.64 -4.93 -16.26
CA GLU A 78 8.43 -6.15 -16.45
C GLU A 78 9.13 -6.63 -15.17
N ASN A 79 9.43 -5.71 -14.25
CA ASN A 79 10.02 -6.00 -12.94
C ASN A 79 9.05 -5.77 -11.78
N GLU A 80 7.74 -5.84 -12.05
CA GLU A 80 6.69 -5.63 -11.05
C GLU A 80 6.83 -4.29 -10.30
N PHE A 81 7.24 -3.25 -11.01
CA PHE A 81 7.50 -1.92 -10.49
C PHE A 81 8.56 -1.89 -9.36
N GLY A 82 9.43 -2.90 -9.28
CA GLY A 82 10.44 -3.01 -8.21
C GLY A 82 9.89 -3.60 -6.91
N TYR A 83 8.74 -4.30 -6.93
CA TYR A 83 8.13 -4.93 -5.75
C TYR A 83 9.14 -5.78 -4.95
N ASN A 84 9.95 -6.58 -5.63
CA ASN A 84 10.94 -7.48 -5.01
C ASN A 84 12.18 -6.77 -4.43
N TRP A 85 12.25 -5.43 -4.50
CA TRP A 85 13.32 -4.64 -3.87
C TRP A 85 12.94 -4.14 -2.47
N LEU A 86 11.65 -4.24 -2.10
CA LEU A 86 11.13 -3.97 -0.76
C LEU A 86 11.27 -5.20 0.15
#